data_AF-A0A7C6DIV6-F1
#
_entry.id   AF-A0A7C6DIV6-F1
#
_cell.length_a   1.000
_cell.length_b   1.000
_cell.length_c   1.000
_cell.angle_alpha   90.00
_cell.angle_beta   90.00
_cell.angle_gamma   90.00
#
_symmetry.space_group_name_H-M   'P 1'
#
loop_
_entity.id
_entity.type
_entity.pdbx_description
1 polymer ?
#
loop_
_entity_poly.entity_id
_entity_poly.type
_entity_poly.pdbx_seq_one_letter_code
_entity_poly.pdbx_strand_id
1 'polypeptide(L)'
;MNFSYTAYDQSGAAASGLLEAATIADAREKLRRQGLYPTEIRAGQATEGRDRAVRATASRMPGAGQRLRNLAMFSRQMQVLLSSGTPIVQALGAIERQCEQPAWRAVVAQLRQRVEEGSPLSEAMRHHPAYFDDVCRSLVTAGESSGTLPVMLDRLASLTRKQLHLRNTIVGALVYPCVLIGLGLVVLVVMLLFVLPRFAGLFESLDSPLPPTTRMLMWASQMLWTWWWACGIGLVVLAVVVRLWLRSEPGRRALHTLPLNLPKL
;
A
#
# COMPACT_ATOMS: atom_id res chain seq x y z
N MET A 1 18.96 38.27 -2.29
CA MET A 1 19.04 36.99 -1.55
C MET A 1 17.63 36.49 -1.32
N ASN A 2 17.36 35.20 -1.51
CA ASN A 2 16.02 34.65 -1.30
C ASN A 2 15.84 34.21 0.15
N PHE A 3 14.81 34.76 0.81
CA PHE A 3 14.43 34.43 2.17
C PHE A 3 13.11 33.67 2.16
N SER A 4 13.07 32.53 2.85
CA SER A 4 11.79 31.87 3.16
C SER A 4 11.21 32.50 4.42
N TYR A 5 9.94 32.91 4.36
CA TYR A 5 9.25 33.47 5.51
C TYR A 5 7.99 32.65 5.82
N THR A 6 7.69 32.54 7.12
CA THR A 6 6.38 32.13 7.62
C THR A 6 5.80 33.32 8.37
N ALA A 7 4.70 33.86 7.87
CA ALA A 7 4.02 35.01 8.46
C ALA A 7 2.54 34.71 8.66
N TYR A 8 1.94 35.43 9.60
CA TYR A 8 0.50 35.39 9.83
C TYR A 8 -0.12 36.71 9.39
N ASP A 9 -1.26 36.62 8.73
CA ASP A 9 -2.13 37.76 8.46
C ASP A 9 -2.92 38.15 9.74
N GLN A 10 -3.50 39.34 9.77
CA GLN A 10 -4.29 39.86 10.90
C GLN A 10 -5.50 38.97 11.25
N SER A 11 -5.93 38.13 10.31
CA SER A 11 -6.99 37.13 10.45
C SER A 11 -6.52 35.80 11.08
N GLY A 12 -5.22 35.63 11.35
CA GLY A 12 -4.62 34.39 11.85
C GLY A 12 -4.32 33.35 10.77
N ALA A 13 -4.54 33.67 9.49
CA ALA A 13 -4.19 32.79 8.37
C ALA A 13 -2.67 32.75 8.15
N ALA A 14 -2.10 31.54 8.08
CA ALA A 14 -0.67 31.34 7.85
C ALA A 14 -0.33 31.49 6.36
N ALA A 15 0.55 32.42 6.03
CA ALA A 15 1.10 32.64 4.70
C ALA A 15 2.60 32.32 4.71
N SER A 16 3.03 31.42 3.81
CA SER A 16 4.44 31.02 3.67
C SER A 16 4.87 31.19 2.22
N GLY A 17 6.02 31.83 2.00
CA GLY A 17 6.47 32.20 0.66
C GLY A 17 7.97 32.47 0.58
N LEU A 18 8.45 32.68 -0.64
CA LEU A 18 9.81 33.11 -0.94
C LEU A 18 9.77 34.61 -1.24
N LEU A 19 10.57 35.39 -0.54
CA LEU A 19 10.72 36.81 -0.77
C LEU A 19 12.18 37.14 -1.06
N GLU A 20 12.40 37.87 -2.15
CA GLU A 20 13.71 38.36 -2.51
C GLU A 20 13.98 39.71 -1.83
N ALA A 21 15.02 39.74 -1.00
CA ALA A 21 15.45 40.94 -0.28
C ALA A 21 16.98 41.03 -0.23
N ALA A 22 17.50 42.23 0.03
CA ALA A 22 18.94 42.43 0.19
C ALA A 22 19.42 42.01 1.58
N THR A 23 18.56 42.12 2.60
CA THR A 23 18.88 41.90 4.01
C THR A 23 17.66 41.39 4.78
N ILE A 24 17.85 40.70 5.90
CA ILE A 24 16.76 40.20 6.77
C ILE A 24 15.83 41.34 7.23
N ALA A 25 16.40 42.51 7.51
CA ALA A 25 15.66 43.72 7.85
C ALA A 25 14.78 44.23 6.69
N ASP A 26 15.28 44.15 5.45
CA ASP A 26 14.54 44.54 4.23
C ASP A 26 13.40 43.55 3.92
N ALA A 27 13.62 42.24 4.16
CA ALA A 27 12.57 41.22 4.04
C ALA A 27 11.42 41.45 5.04
N ARG A 28 11.75 41.76 6.29
CA ARG A 28 10.76 42.02 7.35
C ARG A 28 9.91 43.25 7.05
N GLU A 29 10.51 44.31 6.51
CA GLU A 29 9.79 45.54 6.17
C GLU A 29 8.86 45.35 4.96
N LYS A 30 9.31 44.62 3.93
CA LYS A 30 8.47 44.27 2.77
C LYS A 30 7.27 43.41 3.16
N LEU A 31 7.42 42.46 4.08
CA LEU A 31 6.31 41.64 4.59
C LEU A 31 5.32 42.46 5.41
N ARG A 32 5.83 43.37 6.25
CA ARG A 32 4.99 44.27 7.04
C ARG A 32 4.16 45.20 6.17
N ARG A 33 4.71 45.69 5.05
CA ARG A 33 3.97 46.48 4.05
C ARG A 33 2.85 45.69 3.36
N GLN A 34 2.96 44.36 3.31
CA GLN A 34 1.93 43.46 2.78
C GLN A 34 0.90 43.03 3.85
N GLY A 35 0.96 43.60 5.07
CA GLY A 35 0.05 43.25 6.16
C GLY A 35 0.40 41.93 6.87
N LEU A 36 1.54 41.32 6.52
CA LEU A 36 1.97 40.03 7.04
C LEU A 36 2.99 40.22 8.18
N TYR A 37 2.73 39.61 9.34
CA TYR A 37 3.62 39.65 10.49
C TYR A 37 4.50 38.39 10.54
N PRO A 38 5.81 38.48 10.27
CA PRO A 38 6.68 37.31 10.19
C PRO A 38 7.05 36.77 11.58
N THR A 39 6.83 35.47 11.80
CA THR A 39 7.21 34.77 13.05
C THR A 39 8.60 34.14 12.95
N GLU A 40 9.00 33.68 11.76
CA GLU A 40 10.36 33.20 11.48
C GLU A 40 10.83 33.66 10.09
N ILE A 41 12.03 34.25 10.01
CA ILE A 41 12.72 34.61 8.76
C ILE A 41 14.06 33.87 8.75
N ARG A 42 14.19 32.84 7.89
CA ARG A 42 15.44 32.07 7.74
C ARG A 42 16.16 32.48 6.46
N ALA A 43 17.43 32.85 6.59
CA ALA A 43 18.30 33.19 5.47
C ALA A 43 18.85 31.90 4.84
N GLY A 44 18.52 31.68 3.57
CA GLY A 44 19.24 30.77 2.69
C GLY A 44 19.25 29.30 3.10
N GLN A 45 18.18 28.57 2.78
CA GLN A 45 18.31 27.41 1.91
C GLN A 45 17.12 27.41 0.96
N ALA A 46 17.43 27.39 -0.34
CA ALA A 46 16.47 27.15 -1.40
C ALA A 46 15.61 25.92 -1.05
N THR A 47 14.34 26.05 -1.37
CA THR A 47 13.28 25.03 -1.41
C THR A 47 13.78 23.60 -1.67
N GLU A 48 14.28 22.92 -0.65
CA GLU A 48 14.42 21.45 -0.65
C GLU A 48 13.50 20.80 0.40
N GLY A 49 12.96 21.57 1.35
CA GLY A 49 12.19 21.05 2.49
C GLY A 49 10.74 20.67 2.17
N ARG A 50 10.07 21.36 1.25
CA ARG A 50 8.65 21.09 0.94
C ARG A 50 8.48 19.95 -0.07
N ASP A 51 9.44 19.78 -0.98
CA ASP A 51 9.49 18.61 -1.85
C ASP A 51 10.04 17.37 -1.15
N ARG A 52 10.97 17.49 -0.18
CA ARG A 52 11.38 16.34 0.63
C ARG A 52 10.33 15.91 1.65
N ALA A 53 9.56 16.81 2.27
CA ALA A 53 8.49 16.39 3.19
C ALA A 53 7.33 15.67 2.49
N VAL A 54 7.06 16.02 1.22
CA VAL A 54 6.09 15.31 0.36
C VAL A 54 6.69 14.03 -0.26
N ARG A 55 8.03 13.93 -0.36
CA ARG A 55 8.74 12.76 -0.92
C ARG A 55 9.26 11.77 0.14
N ALA A 56 9.30 12.17 1.42
CA ALA A 56 9.80 11.38 2.56
C ALA A 56 8.71 10.63 3.33
N THR A 57 7.42 10.94 3.12
CA THR A 57 6.44 9.86 3.14
C THR A 57 6.63 9.12 1.83
N ALA A 58 7.54 8.13 1.82
CA ALA A 58 7.54 7.10 0.81
C ALA A 58 6.07 6.75 0.58
N SER A 59 5.51 7.14 -0.56
CA SER A 59 4.11 6.89 -0.89
C SER A 59 4.00 5.39 -0.96
N ARG A 60 3.78 4.76 0.20
CA ARG A 60 3.63 3.31 0.33
C ARG A 60 2.45 3.04 -0.56
N MET A 61 2.75 2.51 -1.75
CA MET A 61 1.72 2.09 -2.67
C MET A 61 0.75 1.26 -1.84
N PRO A 62 -0.54 1.63 -1.82
CA PRO A 62 -1.49 0.91 -1.00
C PRO A 62 -1.40 -0.58 -1.29
N GLY A 63 -1.50 -1.40 -0.24
CA GLY A 63 -1.50 -2.85 -0.39
C GLY A 63 -2.52 -3.28 -1.44
N ALA A 64 -2.28 -4.41 -2.12
CA ALA A 64 -3.15 -4.86 -3.21
C ALA A 64 -4.65 -4.90 -2.83
N GLY A 65 -4.97 -5.22 -1.58
CA GLY A 65 -6.35 -5.18 -1.07
C GLY A 65 -6.96 -3.77 -1.01
N GLN A 66 -6.18 -2.78 -0.57
CA GLN A 66 -6.65 -1.38 -0.49
C GLN A 66 -6.87 -0.80 -1.90
N ARG A 67 -5.99 -1.13 -2.86
CA ARG A 67 -6.15 -0.71 -4.26
C ARG A 67 -7.44 -1.26 -4.86
N LEU A 68 -7.71 -2.55 -4.64
CA LEU A 68 -8.93 -3.20 -5.09
C LEU A 68 -10.19 -2.60 -4.44
N ARG A 69 -10.12 -2.25 -3.16
CA ARG A 69 -11.21 -1.56 -2.45
C ARG A 69 -11.48 -0.17 -3.03
N ASN A 70 -10.43 0.61 -3.28
CA ASN A 70 -10.56 1.94 -3.87
C ASN A 70 -11.18 1.85 -5.28
N LEU A 71 -10.74 0.89 -6.11
CA LEU A 71 -11.31 0.64 -7.43
C LEU A 71 -12.79 0.23 -7.37
N ALA A 72 -13.16 -0.65 -6.42
CA ALA A 72 -14.54 -1.09 -6.26
C ALA A 72 -15.48 0.06 -5.87
N MET A 73 -15.05 0.92 -4.94
CA MET A 73 -15.80 2.10 -4.52
C MET A 73 -15.90 3.12 -5.65
N PHE A 74 -14.78 3.43 -6.30
CA PHE A 74 -14.71 4.33 -7.44
C PHE A 74 -15.66 3.91 -8.57
N SER A 75 -15.60 2.64 -8.97
CA SER A 75 -16.44 2.11 -10.06
C SER A 75 -17.93 2.21 -9.71
N ARG A 76 -18.30 1.94 -8.46
CA ARG A 76 -19.69 2.08 -7.98
C ARG A 76 -20.15 3.53 -7.92
N GLN A 77 -19.33 4.43 -7.40
CA GLN A 77 -19.67 5.86 -7.31
C GLN A 77 -19.78 6.48 -8.70
N MET A 78 -18.83 6.20 -9.59
CA MET A 78 -18.89 6.64 -10.98
C MET A 78 -20.14 6.10 -11.68
N GLN A 79 -20.47 4.82 -11.50
CA GLN A 79 -21.67 4.24 -12.08
C GLN A 79 -22.93 4.98 -11.62
N VAL A 80 -23.10 5.22 -10.31
CA VAL A 80 -24.27 5.92 -9.76
C VAL A 80 -24.38 7.34 -10.32
N LEU A 81 -23.28 8.09 -10.31
CA LEU A 81 -23.26 9.49 -10.77
C LEU A 81 -23.50 9.59 -12.28
N LEU A 82 -22.92 8.70 -13.08
CA LEU A 82 -23.12 8.72 -14.53
C LEU A 82 -24.52 8.20 -14.91
N SER A 83 -25.07 7.23 -14.18
CA SER A 83 -26.46 6.77 -14.37
C SER A 83 -27.49 7.84 -14.03
N SER A 84 -27.16 8.81 -13.17
CA SER A 84 -28.00 9.97 -12.89
C SER A 84 -27.81 11.12 -13.90
N GLY A 85 -27.04 10.91 -14.97
CA GLY A 85 -26.76 11.93 -15.98
C GLY A 85 -25.73 12.97 -15.56
N THR A 86 -25.00 12.76 -14.47
CA THR A 86 -23.95 13.69 -14.04
C THR A 86 -22.80 13.68 -15.06
N PRO A 87 -22.31 14.84 -15.52
CA PRO A 87 -21.14 14.89 -16.40
C PRO A 87 -19.91 14.24 -15.77
N ILE A 88 -19.11 13.54 -16.58
CA ILE A 88 -17.97 12.73 -16.12
C ILE A 88 -16.96 13.52 -15.28
N VAL A 89 -16.66 14.75 -15.67
CA VAL A 89 -15.74 15.65 -14.97
C VAL A 89 -16.29 16.00 -13.58
N GLN A 90 -17.57 16.31 -13.48
CA GLN A 90 -18.23 16.63 -12.21
C GLN A 90 -18.29 15.39 -11.30
N ALA A 91 -18.54 14.22 -11.88
CA ALA A 91 -18.53 12.97 -11.14
C ALA A 91 -17.14 12.66 -10.55
N LEU A 92 -16.07 12.83 -11.35
CA LEU A 92 -14.69 12.68 -10.88
C LEU A 92 -14.35 13.68 -9.77
N GLY A 93 -14.77 14.95 -9.90
CA GLY A 93 -14.58 15.96 -8.85
C GLY A 93 -15.37 15.70 -7.57
N ALA A 94 -16.53 15.05 -7.65
CA ALA A 94 -17.27 14.60 -6.47
C ALA A 94 -16.54 13.48 -5.74
N ILE A 95 -16.04 12.49 -6.49
CA ILE A 95 -15.29 11.37 -5.92
C ILE A 95 -13.96 11.83 -5.33
N GLU A 96 -13.23 12.73 -6.01
CA GLU A 96 -11.99 13.33 -5.52
C GLU A 96 -12.17 13.93 -4.11
N ARG A 97 -13.24 14.71 -3.90
CA ARG A 97 -13.57 15.33 -2.61
C ARG A 97 -13.90 14.31 -1.52
N GLN A 98 -14.48 13.16 -1.89
CA GLN A 98 -14.83 12.08 -0.96
C GLN A 98 -13.63 11.17 -0.62
N CYS A 99 -12.53 11.24 -1.37
CA CYS A 99 -11.37 10.39 -1.12
C CYS A 99 -10.67 10.80 0.18
N GLU A 100 -10.57 9.90 1.16
CA GLU A 100 -9.81 10.13 2.40
C GLU A 100 -8.29 9.99 2.18
N GLN A 101 -7.89 8.99 1.39
CA GLN A 101 -6.50 8.63 1.18
C GLN A 101 -5.80 9.59 0.20
N PRO A 102 -4.74 10.31 0.61
CA PRO A 102 -4.07 11.30 -0.25
C PRO A 102 -3.54 10.71 -1.57
N ALA A 103 -2.95 9.51 -1.52
CA ALA A 103 -2.42 8.83 -2.70
C ALA A 103 -3.51 8.48 -3.72
N TRP A 104 -4.72 8.13 -3.27
CA TRP A 104 -5.84 7.84 -4.15
C TRP A 104 -6.47 9.12 -4.69
N ARG A 105 -6.61 10.14 -3.85
CA ARG A 105 -7.08 11.47 -4.26
C ARG A 105 -6.23 12.04 -5.40
N ALA A 106 -4.91 11.94 -5.30
CA ALA A 106 -3.99 12.41 -6.34
C ALA A 106 -4.20 11.67 -7.68
N VAL A 107 -4.48 10.36 -7.64
CA VAL A 107 -4.79 9.57 -8.85
C VAL A 107 -6.10 10.06 -9.48
N VAL A 108 -7.16 10.22 -8.69
CA VAL A 108 -8.47 10.70 -9.18
C VAL A 108 -8.37 12.13 -9.71
N ALA A 109 -7.59 13.00 -9.08
CA ALA A 109 -7.34 14.36 -9.56
C ALA A 109 -6.64 14.37 -10.93
N GLN A 110 -5.64 13.50 -11.13
CA GLN A 110 -4.96 13.35 -12.43
C GLN A 110 -5.89 12.79 -13.51
N LEU A 111 -6.78 11.86 -13.17
CA LEU A 111 -7.84 11.40 -14.07
C LEU A 111 -8.77 12.54 -14.47
N ARG A 112 -9.27 13.32 -13.50
CA ARG A 112 -10.15 14.47 -13.75
C ARG A 112 -9.49 15.46 -14.68
N GLN A 113 -8.25 15.86 -14.40
CA GLN A 113 -7.51 16.82 -15.21
C GLN A 113 -7.37 16.36 -16.66
N ARG A 114 -6.98 15.10 -16.90
CA ARG A 114 -6.82 14.56 -18.26
C ARG A 114 -8.14 14.51 -19.03
N VAL A 115 -9.23 14.18 -18.35
CA VAL A 115 -10.57 14.15 -18.95
C VAL A 115 -11.06 15.57 -19.24
N GLU A 116 -10.74 16.55 -18.38
CA GLU A 116 -10.96 17.98 -18.64
C GLU A 116 -10.18 18.49 -19.85
N GLU A 117 -8.95 17.99 -20.05
CA GLU A 117 -8.11 18.26 -21.22
C GLU A 117 -8.62 17.55 -22.50
N GLY A 118 -9.70 16.75 -22.41
CA GLY A 118 -10.34 16.08 -23.54
C GLY A 118 -9.84 14.67 -23.83
N SER A 119 -8.97 14.09 -22.98
CA SER A 119 -8.57 12.69 -23.11
C SER A 119 -9.72 11.75 -22.70
N PRO A 120 -9.93 10.62 -23.39
CA PRO A 120 -10.88 9.62 -22.94
C PRO A 120 -10.46 9.06 -21.57
N LEU A 121 -11.44 8.69 -20.74
CA LEU A 121 -11.24 8.15 -19.39
C LEU A 121 -10.37 6.89 -19.44
N SER A 122 -10.57 6.02 -20.43
CA SER A 122 -9.75 4.81 -20.57
C SER A 122 -8.28 5.11 -20.80
N GLU A 123 -7.95 6.17 -21.54
CA GLU A 123 -6.56 6.61 -21.74
C GLU A 123 -5.99 7.23 -20.47
N ALA A 124 -6.77 8.07 -19.78
CA ALA A 124 -6.37 8.64 -18.49
C ALA A 124 -6.06 7.54 -17.45
N MET A 125 -6.82 6.44 -17.44
CA MET A 125 -6.56 5.27 -16.58
C MET A 125 -5.24 4.55 -16.89
N ARG A 126 -4.71 4.61 -18.13
CA ARG A 126 -3.45 3.93 -18.50
C ARG A 126 -2.24 4.45 -17.77
N HIS A 127 -2.27 5.72 -17.32
CA HIS A 127 -1.20 6.31 -16.53
C HIS A 127 -1.10 5.70 -15.12
N HIS A 128 -2.10 4.94 -14.69
CA HIS A 128 -2.18 4.36 -13.35
C HIS A 128 -2.44 2.84 -13.38
N PRO A 129 -1.57 2.02 -14.02
CA PRO A 129 -1.77 0.58 -14.16
C PRO A 129 -1.74 -0.17 -12.82
N ALA A 130 -1.21 0.46 -11.76
CA ALA A 130 -1.23 -0.08 -10.41
C ALA A 130 -2.64 -0.15 -9.81
N TYR A 131 -3.58 0.66 -10.28
CA TYR A 131 -4.97 0.72 -9.81
C TYR A 131 -5.96 0.22 -10.85
N PHE A 132 -5.73 0.52 -12.14
CA PHE A 132 -6.60 0.13 -13.24
C PHE A 132 -5.92 -0.96 -14.07
N ASP A 133 -6.35 -2.21 -13.86
CA ASP A 133 -5.84 -3.35 -14.61
C ASP A 133 -6.34 -3.34 -16.07
N ASP A 134 -5.83 -4.27 -16.89
CA ASP A 134 -6.15 -4.35 -18.31
C ASP A 134 -7.64 -4.62 -18.55
N VAL A 135 -8.27 -5.40 -17.67
CA VAL A 135 -9.70 -5.72 -17.72
C VAL A 135 -10.54 -4.47 -17.46
N CYS A 136 -10.21 -3.69 -16.43
CA CYS A 136 -10.84 -2.41 -16.14
C CYS A 136 -10.76 -1.47 -17.33
N ARG A 137 -9.56 -1.27 -17.88
CA ARG A 137 -9.36 -0.36 -19.01
C ARG A 137 -10.14 -0.82 -20.24
N SER A 138 -10.14 -2.11 -20.55
CA SER A 138 -10.86 -2.67 -21.70
C SER A 138 -12.38 -2.49 -21.58
N LEU A 139 -12.94 -2.69 -20.38
CA LEU A 139 -14.36 -2.46 -20.11
C LEU A 139 -14.74 -0.98 -20.22
N VAL A 140 -13.89 -0.09 -19.71
CA VAL A 140 -14.12 1.36 -19.81
C VAL A 140 -14.03 1.80 -21.27
N THR A 141 -13.01 1.38 -22.03
CA THR A 141 -12.91 1.68 -23.47
C THR A 141 -14.14 1.19 -24.23
N ALA A 142 -14.61 -0.03 -23.98
CA ALA A 142 -15.82 -0.54 -24.61
C ALA A 142 -17.07 0.29 -24.23
N GLY A 143 -17.17 0.74 -22.99
CA GLY A 143 -18.25 1.60 -22.50
C GLY A 143 -18.23 3.01 -23.09
N GLU A 144 -17.04 3.59 -23.27
CA GLU A 144 -16.85 4.89 -23.91
C GLU A 144 -17.23 4.84 -25.40
N SER A 145 -16.70 3.86 -26.13
CA SER A 145 -16.97 3.74 -27.58
C SER A 145 -18.42 3.40 -27.91
N SER A 146 -19.13 2.71 -27.01
CA SER A 146 -20.54 2.33 -27.20
C SER A 146 -21.54 3.29 -26.53
N GLY A 147 -21.05 4.31 -25.80
CA GLY A 147 -21.91 5.18 -24.99
C GLY A 147 -22.59 4.48 -23.80
N THR A 148 -22.22 3.23 -23.49
CA THR A 148 -22.80 2.43 -22.40
C THR A 148 -21.91 2.40 -21.14
N LEU A 149 -21.14 3.47 -20.92
CA LEU A 149 -20.19 3.59 -19.81
C LEU A 149 -20.80 3.25 -18.43
N PRO A 150 -22.02 3.69 -18.06
CA PRO A 150 -22.62 3.32 -16.78
C PRO A 150 -22.83 1.81 -16.61
N VAL A 151 -23.21 1.10 -17.67
CA VAL A 151 -23.42 -0.36 -17.67
C VAL A 151 -22.10 -1.09 -17.48
N MET A 152 -21.05 -0.65 -18.18
CA MET A 152 -19.71 -1.25 -18.05
C MET A 152 -19.10 -1.00 -16.68
N LEU A 153 -19.33 0.18 -16.10
CA LEU A 153 -18.91 0.50 -14.73
C LEU A 153 -19.65 -0.32 -13.67
N ASP A 154 -20.95 -0.62 -13.85
CA ASP A 154 -21.66 -1.53 -12.94
C ASP A 154 -21.06 -2.94 -12.99
N ARG A 155 -20.81 -3.43 -14.21
CA ARG A 155 -20.17 -4.73 -14.42
C ARG A 155 -18.79 -4.78 -13.77
N LEU A 156 -17.97 -3.74 -13.98
CA LEU A 156 -16.67 -3.60 -13.33
C LEU A 156 -16.79 -3.55 -11.81
N ALA A 157 -17.74 -2.79 -11.27
CA ALA A 157 -17.96 -2.69 -9.83
C ALA A 157 -18.37 -4.06 -9.25
N SER A 158 -19.22 -4.82 -9.94
CA SER A 158 -19.62 -6.18 -9.55
C SER A 158 -18.43 -7.14 -9.54
N LEU A 159 -17.62 -7.14 -10.61
CA LEU A 159 -16.41 -7.97 -10.69
C LEU A 159 -15.42 -7.65 -9.56
N THR A 160 -15.14 -6.36 -9.36
CA THR A 160 -14.18 -5.90 -8.35
C THR A 160 -14.67 -6.20 -6.93
N ARG A 161 -15.98 -6.06 -6.65
CA ARG A 161 -16.59 -6.46 -5.38
C ARG A 161 -16.45 -7.97 -5.13
N LYS A 162 -16.69 -8.80 -6.13
CA LYS A 162 -16.50 -10.27 -6.03
C LYS A 162 -15.05 -10.62 -5.73
N GLN A 163 -14.09 -10.01 -6.44
CA GLN A 163 -12.66 -10.21 -6.17
C GLN A 163 -12.28 -9.79 -4.75
N LEU A 164 -12.80 -8.65 -4.26
CA LEU A 164 -12.54 -8.17 -2.91
C LEU A 164 -13.14 -9.11 -1.86
N HIS A 165 -14.36 -9.61 -2.08
CA HIS A 165 -15.00 -10.58 -1.20
C HIS A 165 -14.19 -11.87 -1.12
N LEU A 166 -13.84 -12.48 -2.27
CA LEU A 166 -13.01 -13.69 -2.32
C LEU A 166 -11.68 -13.49 -1.58
N ARG A 167 -11.02 -12.36 -1.81
CA ARG A 167 -9.76 -12.04 -1.13
C ARG A 167 -9.96 -11.95 0.38
N ASN A 168 -11.00 -11.27 0.84
CA ASN A 168 -11.28 -11.12 2.27
C ASN A 168 -11.66 -12.46 2.91
N THR A 169 -12.38 -13.33 2.20
CA THR A 169 -12.69 -14.69 2.67
C THR A 169 -11.43 -15.53 2.83
N ILE A 170 -10.54 -15.51 1.83
CA ILE A 170 -9.25 -16.23 1.90
C ILE A 170 -8.39 -15.69 3.04
N VAL A 171 -8.23 -14.36 3.12
CA VAL A 171 -7.45 -13.73 4.19
C VAL A 171 -8.05 -14.06 5.56
N GLY A 172 -9.36 -13.97 5.71
CA GLY A 172 -10.06 -14.30 6.96
C GLY A 172 -9.89 -15.77 7.37
N ALA A 173 -9.99 -16.70 6.42
CA ALA A 173 -9.79 -18.13 6.68
C ALA A 173 -8.37 -18.48 7.13
N LEU A 174 -7.36 -17.71 6.67
CA LEU A 174 -5.96 -17.92 7.03
C LEU A 174 -5.60 -17.36 8.42
N VAL A 175 -6.40 -16.46 8.99
CA VAL A 175 -6.11 -15.86 10.30
C VAL A 175 -6.00 -16.92 11.39
N TYR A 176 -6.99 -17.82 11.48
CA TYR A 176 -7.00 -18.85 12.54
C TYR A 176 -5.80 -19.82 12.47
N PRO A 177 -5.50 -20.45 11.31
CA PRO A 177 -4.30 -21.28 11.17
C PRO A 177 -3.00 -20.53 11.50
N CYS A 178 -2.85 -19.29 11.05
CA CYS A 178 -1.66 -18.49 11.33
C CYS A 178 -1.50 -18.19 12.82
N VAL A 179 -2.58 -17.84 13.52
CA VAL A 179 -2.56 -17.59 14.97
C VAL A 179 -2.20 -18.87 15.73
N LEU A 180 -2.79 -20.01 15.37
CA LEU A 180 -2.54 -21.29 16.03
C LEU A 180 -1.08 -21.75 15.84
N ILE A 181 -0.56 -21.68 14.60
CA ILE A 181 0.84 -21.99 14.28
C ILE A 181 1.77 -21.02 15.02
N GLY A 182 1.45 -19.72 15.03
CA GLY A 182 2.23 -18.72 15.73
C GLY A 182 2.32 -19.00 17.24
N LEU A 183 1.19 -19.31 17.88
CA LEU A 183 1.16 -19.67 19.30
C LEU A 183 1.95 -20.96 19.57
N GLY A 184 1.77 -21.99 18.74
CA GLY A 184 2.52 -23.24 18.85
C GLY A 184 4.03 -23.05 18.72
N LEU A 185 4.47 -22.19 17.80
CA LEU A 185 5.87 -21.86 17.60
C LEU A 185 6.46 -21.09 18.79
N VAL A 186 5.69 -20.15 19.37
CA VAL A 186 6.09 -19.45 20.60
C VAL A 186 6.27 -20.45 21.75
N VAL A 187 5.31 -21.35 21.96
CA VAL A 187 5.39 -22.39 23.01
C VAL A 187 6.59 -23.30 22.78
N LEU A 188 6.82 -23.73 21.54
CA LEU A 188 7.97 -24.58 21.18
C LEU A 188 9.30 -23.88 21.49
N VAL A 189 9.45 -22.60 21.12
CA VAL A 189 10.67 -21.82 21.38
C VAL A 189 10.90 -21.67 22.88
N VAL A 190 9.87 -21.36 23.66
CA VAL A 190 9.97 -21.26 25.13
C VAL A 190 10.40 -22.59 25.74
N MET A 191 9.84 -23.70 25.27
CA MET A 191 10.19 -25.04 25.74
C MET A 191 11.67 -25.37 25.45
N LEU A 192 12.15 -25.08 24.25
CA LEU A 192 13.55 -25.33 23.88
C LEU A 192 14.54 -24.42 24.63
N LEU A 193 14.17 -23.16 24.90
CA LEU A 193 15.06 -22.18 25.54
C LEU A 193 15.17 -22.29 27.05
N PHE A 194 14.05 -22.54 27.71
CA PHE A 194 14.00 -22.47 29.17
C PHE A 194 13.90 -23.85 29.81
N VAL A 195 13.13 -24.75 29.19
CA VAL A 195 12.82 -26.06 29.78
C VAL A 195 13.94 -27.06 29.48
N LEU A 196 14.35 -27.19 28.22
CA LEU A 196 15.38 -28.14 27.81
C LEU A 196 16.74 -27.97 28.52
N PRO A 197 17.33 -26.76 28.64
CA PRO A 197 18.63 -26.62 29.31
C PRO A 197 18.55 -26.88 30.82
N ARG A 198 17.42 -26.60 31.46
CA ARG A 198 17.21 -26.96 32.87
C ARG A 198 17.26 -28.48 33.07
N PHE A 199 16.64 -29.24 32.16
CA PHE A 199 16.75 -30.70 32.20
C PHE A 199 18.18 -31.18 31.93
N ALA A 200 18.88 -30.59 30.95
CA ALA A 200 20.28 -30.95 30.68
C ALA A 200 21.19 -30.74 31.90
N GLY A 201 21.07 -29.60 32.59
CA GLY A 201 21.84 -29.31 33.81
C GLY A 201 21.54 -30.28 34.98
N LEU A 202 20.32 -30.81 35.07
CA LEU A 202 20.00 -31.85 36.06
C LEU A 202 20.75 -33.16 35.77
N PHE A 203 20.87 -33.57 34.49
CA PHE A 203 21.60 -34.78 34.13
C PHE A 203 23.12 -34.67 34.35
N GLU A 204 23.71 -33.48 34.15
CA GLU A 204 25.13 -33.24 34.48
C GLU A 204 25.41 -33.40 35.98
N SER A 205 24.46 -33.00 36.85
CA SER A 205 24.62 -33.15 38.30
C SER A 205 24.50 -34.59 38.82
N LEU A 206 23.95 -35.50 38.01
CA LEU A 206 23.71 -36.91 38.36
C LEU A 206 24.83 -37.85 37.91
N ASP A 207 25.94 -37.31 37.38
CA ASP A 207 27.17 -38.02 36.97
C ASP A 207 26.92 -39.22 36.02
N SER A 208 25.85 -39.13 35.23
CA SER A 208 25.41 -40.20 34.32
C SER A 208 25.48 -39.70 32.87
N PRO A 209 26.11 -40.45 31.95
CA PRO A 209 26.26 -40.00 30.58
C PRO A 209 24.89 -39.80 29.93
N LEU A 210 24.70 -38.63 29.31
CA LEU A 210 23.48 -38.28 28.59
C LEU A 210 23.11 -39.41 27.61
N PRO A 211 21.89 -39.98 27.71
CA PRO A 211 21.42 -40.98 26.77
C PRO A 211 21.56 -40.50 25.31
N PRO A 212 21.86 -41.39 24.35
CA PRO A 212 22.09 -41.00 22.95
C PRO A 212 20.87 -40.31 22.31
N THR A 213 19.66 -40.64 22.78
CA THR A 213 18.40 -39.98 22.38
C THR A 213 18.36 -38.51 22.78
N THR A 214 18.86 -38.16 23.97
CA THR A 214 18.94 -36.79 24.48
C THR A 214 20.03 -35.99 23.76
N ARG A 215 21.17 -36.62 23.44
CA ARG A 215 22.24 -36.01 22.63
C ARG A 215 21.77 -35.70 21.21
N MET A 216 20.96 -36.55 20.60
CA MET A 216 20.32 -36.31 19.30
C MET A 216 19.33 -35.13 19.36
N LEU A 217 18.58 -35.00 20.45
CA LEU A 217 17.69 -33.86 20.66
C LEU A 217 18.45 -32.54 20.86
N MET A 218 19.56 -32.55 21.60
CA MET A 218 20.43 -31.39 21.76
C MET A 218 21.11 -30.98 20.45
N TRP A 219 21.54 -31.96 19.64
CA TRP A 219 22.08 -31.69 18.30
C TRP A 219 21.03 -31.06 17.37
N ALA A 220 19.80 -31.59 17.37
CA ALA A 220 18.69 -31.01 16.62
C ALA A 220 18.34 -29.58 17.09
N SER A 221 18.40 -29.33 18.41
CA SER A 221 18.20 -28.01 19.00
C SER A 221 19.29 -27.02 18.57
N GLN A 222 20.57 -27.41 18.65
CA GLN A 222 21.70 -26.57 18.21
C GLN A 222 21.64 -26.27 16.71
N MET A 223 21.21 -27.23 15.89
CA MET A 223 21.01 -27.02 14.45
C MET A 223 19.88 -26.04 14.19
N LEU A 224 18.76 -26.13 14.94
CA LEU A 224 17.64 -25.20 14.83
C LEU A 224 18.03 -23.77 15.29
N TRP A 225 18.81 -23.65 16.37
CA TRP A 225 19.36 -22.38 16.88
C TRP A 225 20.42 -21.74 15.97
N THR A 226 21.15 -22.56 15.22
CA THR A 226 22.16 -22.06 14.29
C THR A 226 21.57 -21.76 12.91
N TRP A 227 20.48 -22.42 12.52
CA TRP A 227 19.88 -22.28 11.19
C TRP A 227 18.53 -21.56 11.17
N TRP A 228 18.01 -21.05 12.30
CA TRP A 228 16.73 -20.32 12.31
C TRP A 228 16.69 -19.13 11.33
N TRP A 229 17.80 -18.39 11.20
CA TRP A 229 17.93 -17.32 10.22
C TRP A 229 18.00 -17.87 8.79
N ALA A 230 18.63 -19.02 8.57
CA ALA A 230 18.66 -19.70 7.27
C ALA A 230 17.28 -20.26 6.87
N CYS A 231 16.49 -20.79 7.82
CA CYS A 231 15.11 -21.21 7.61
C CYS A 231 14.19 -20.00 7.35
N GLY A 232 14.36 -18.91 8.09
CA GLY A 232 13.63 -17.65 7.87
C GLY A 232 13.94 -17.04 6.50
N ILE A 233 15.22 -16.98 6.14
CA ILE A 233 15.66 -16.54 4.79
C ILE A 233 15.13 -17.51 3.74
N GLY A 234 15.20 -18.82 3.95
CA GLY A 234 14.66 -19.83 3.04
C GLY A 234 13.17 -19.68 2.80
N LEU A 235 12.38 -19.38 3.85
CA LEU A 235 10.95 -19.13 3.74
C LEU A 235 10.65 -17.80 3.00
N VAL A 236 11.43 -16.76 3.26
CA VAL A 236 11.31 -15.47 2.56
C VAL A 236 11.70 -15.63 1.09
N VAL A 237 12.79 -16.34 0.79
CA VAL A 237 13.22 -16.67 -0.57
C VAL A 237 12.16 -17.52 -1.26
N LEU A 238 11.61 -18.54 -0.60
CA LEU A 238 10.49 -19.33 -1.14
C LEU A 238 9.27 -18.45 -1.42
N ALA A 239 8.90 -17.56 -0.50
CA ALA A 239 7.79 -16.64 -0.68
C ALA A 239 8.04 -15.66 -1.84
N VAL A 240 9.26 -15.17 -2.01
CA VAL A 240 9.68 -14.30 -3.12
C VAL A 240 9.69 -15.06 -4.44
N VAL A 241 10.22 -16.28 -4.47
CA VAL A 241 10.24 -17.17 -5.63
C VAL A 241 8.82 -17.51 -6.04
N VAL A 242 7.96 -17.95 -5.11
CA VAL A 242 6.53 -18.20 -5.38
C VAL A 242 5.86 -16.93 -5.89
N ARG A 243 6.13 -15.76 -5.30
CA ARG A 243 5.55 -14.49 -5.76
C ARG A 243 6.03 -14.08 -7.16
N LEU A 244 7.29 -14.34 -7.49
CA LEU A 244 7.86 -14.10 -8.83
C LEU A 244 7.32 -15.12 -9.84
N TRP A 245 7.15 -16.38 -9.42
CA TRP A 245 6.63 -17.46 -10.24
C TRP A 245 5.15 -17.25 -10.57
N LEU A 246 4.34 -16.83 -9.58
CA LEU A 246 2.95 -16.40 -9.76
C LEU A 246 2.82 -15.14 -10.65
N ARG A 247 3.86 -14.30 -10.71
CA ARG A 247 3.93 -13.15 -11.63
C ARG A 247 4.41 -13.51 -13.03
N SER A 248 5.07 -14.65 -13.19
CA SER A 248 5.60 -15.12 -14.48
C SER A 248 4.51 -15.80 -15.34
N GLU A 249 4.57 -15.60 -16.65
CA GLU A 249 3.72 -16.25 -17.67
C GLU A 249 3.47 -17.77 -17.44
N PRO A 250 4.48 -18.62 -17.15
CA PRO A 250 4.27 -20.05 -16.93
C PRO A 250 3.51 -20.36 -15.63
N GLY A 251 3.68 -19.58 -14.56
CA GLY A 251 2.98 -19.79 -13.29
C GLY A 251 1.49 -19.48 -13.37
N ARG A 252 1.11 -18.43 -14.13
CA ARG A 252 -0.31 -18.17 -14.46
C ARG A 252 -0.93 -19.34 -15.24
N ARG A 253 -0.21 -19.89 -16.24
CA ARG A 253 -0.69 -21.02 -17.05
C ARG A 253 -0.88 -22.30 -16.21
N ALA A 254 0.08 -22.63 -15.34
CA ALA A 254 0.00 -23.80 -14.47
C ALA A 254 -1.17 -23.74 -13.46
N LEU A 255 -1.44 -22.56 -12.90
CA LEU A 255 -2.59 -22.33 -12.02
C LEU A 255 -3.94 -22.47 -12.73
N HIS A 256 -3.99 -22.19 -14.04
CA HIS A 256 -5.19 -22.38 -14.85
C HIS A 256 -5.40 -23.83 -15.29
N THR A 257 -4.34 -24.64 -15.40
CA THR A 257 -4.43 -26.07 -15.73
C THR A 257 -4.56 -26.97 -14.50
N LEU A 258 -4.10 -26.53 -13.32
CA LEU A 258 -4.25 -27.27 -12.06
C LEU A 258 -5.71 -27.66 -11.70
N PRO A 259 -6.72 -26.78 -11.84
CA PRO A 259 -8.11 -27.11 -11.51
C PRO A 259 -8.78 -28.05 -12.52
N LEU A 260 -8.13 -28.42 -13.62
CA LEU A 260 -8.66 -29.39 -14.59
C LEU A 260 -8.26 -30.84 -14.28
N ASN A 261 -7.27 -31.05 -13.41
CA ASN A 261 -6.80 -32.39 -13.01
C ASN A 261 -7.23 -32.81 -11.60
N LEU A 262 -8.02 -31.99 -10.91
CA LEU A 262 -8.59 -32.36 -9.61
C LEU A 262 -9.96 -33.02 -9.85
N PRO A 263 -10.10 -34.34 -9.60
CA PRO A 263 -11.42 -34.94 -9.54
C PRO A 263 -12.23 -34.23 -8.46
N LYS A 264 -13.45 -33.82 -8.82
CA LYS A 264 -14.40 -33.21 -7.89
C LYS A 264 -14.65 -34.19 -6.73
N LEU A 265 -14.22 -33.82 -5.54
CA LEU A 265 -14.65 -34.39 -4.25
C LEU A 265 -15.72 -33.47 -3.66
#